data_AF-A0A520JIX0-F1
#
_entry.id   AF-A0A520JIX0-F1
#
_cell.length_a   1.000
_cell.length_b   1.000
_cell.length_c   1.000
_cell.angle_alpha   90.00
_cell.angle_beta   90.00
_cell.angle_gamma   90.00
#
_symmetry.space_group_name_H-M   'P 1'
#
loop_
_entity.id
_entity.type
_entity.pdbx_description
1 polymer ?
#
loop_
_entity_poly.entity_id
_entity_poly.type
_entity_poly.pdbx_seq_one_letter_code
_entity_poly.pdbx_strand_id
1 'polypeptide(L)'
;CVVGDLAEHPLDRMLALGLRATINSDDPAYFGGYIGDNYRAVTAGRGLDRAALVTLARNSFTGSFLPDGAVAANLDRLDRYVAAHA
;
A
#
# COMPACT_ATOMS: atom_id res chain seq x y z
N CYS A 1 -9.00 14.77 -8.90
CA CYS A 1 -9.99 14.27 -9.87
C CYS A 1 -10.30 12.81 -9.54
N VAL A 2 -11.54 12.37 -9.73
CA VAL A 2 -11.95 10.97 -9.56
C VAL A 2 -11.50 10.16 -10.79
N VAL A 3 -10.95 8.97 -10.57
CA VAL A 3 -10.66 8.00 -11.63
C VAL A 3 -11.91 7.15 -11.86
N GLY A 4 -12.34 6.98 -13.11
CA GLY A 4 -13.60 6.31 -13.43
C GLY A 4 -13.57 4.79 -13.21
N ASP A 5 -12.40 4.18 -13.39
CA ASP A 5 -12.19 2.74 -13.21
C ASP A 5 -10.85 2.46 -12.49
N LEU A 6 -10.80 1.43 -11.66
CA LEU A 6 -9.58 1.04 -10.95
C LEU A 6 -8.46 0.61 -11.92
N ALA A 7 -8.81 0.05 -13.08
CA ALA A 7 -7.90 -0.29 -14.17
C ALA A 7 -7.28 0.95 -14.86
N GLU A 8 -7.71 2.16 -14.51
CA GLU A 8 -7.11 3.41 -14.97
C GLU A 8 -6.32 4.12 -13.86
N HIS A 9 -6.33 3.59 -12.63
CA HIS A 9 -5.70 4.24 -11.50
C HIS A 9 -4.16 4.24 -11.64
N PRO A 10 -3.46 5.37 -11.45
CA PRO A 10 -2.05 5.50 -11.79
C PRO A 10 -1.08 4.89 -10.76
N LEU A 11 -1.54 4.00 -9.86
CA LEU A 11 -0.76 3.63 -8.67
C LEU A 11 0.56 2.92 -9.03
N ASP A 12 0.51 1.98 -9.95
CA ASP A 12 1.68 1.27 -10.51
C ASP A 12 2.70 2.26 -11.09
N ARG A 13 2.24 3.25 -11.85
CA ARG A 13 3.10 4.31 -12.40
C ARG A 13 3.68 5.20 -11.31
N MET A 14 2.90 5.54 -10.27
CA MET A 14 3.39 6.31 -9.12
C MET A 14 4.53 5.57 -8.43
N LEU A 15 4.37 4.27 -8.17
CA LEU A 15 5.42 3.43 -7.57
C LEU A 15 6.66 3.35 -8.48
N ALA A 16 6.48 3.15 -9.78
CA ALA A 16 7.59 3.10 -10.74
C ALA A 16 8.39 4.43 -10.83
N LEU A 17 7.74 5.56 -10.56
CA LEU A 17 8.35 6.88 -10.48
C LEU A 17 8.95 7.21 -9.10
N GLY A 18 8.94 6.26 -8.17
CA GLY A 18 9.50 6.44 -6.82
C GLY A 18 8.64 7.25 -5.87
N LEU A 19 7.37 7.51 -6.20
CA LEU A 19 6.45 8.18 -5.27
C LEU A 19 6.14 7.25 -4.10
N ARG A 20 6.08 7.81 -2.90
CA ARG A 20 5.72 7.10 -1.67
C ARG A 20 4.20 6.99 -1.51
N ALA A 21 3.54 6.42 -2.51
CA ALA A 21 2.09 6.23 -2.48
C ALA A 21 1.66 5.24 -1.38
N THR A 22 0.51 5.50 -0.75
CA THR A 22 -0.10 4.65 0.27
C THR A 22 -1.54 4.28 -0.12
N ILE A 23 -2.02 3.14 0.38
CA ILE A 23 -3.44 2.75 0.27
C ILE A 23 -4.11 3.02 1.61
N ASN A 24 -5.28 3.65 1.58
CA ASN A 24 -6.08 3.99 2.76
C ASN A 24 -7.54 3.67 2.44
N SER A 25 -8.35 3.37 3.46
CA SER A 25 -9.78 3.04 3.27
C SER A 25 -10.70 4.25 3.17
N ASP A 26 -10.18 5.44 3.48
CA ASP A 26 -10.98 6.66 3.69
C ASP A 26 -12.10 6.39 4.72
N ASP A 27 -13.37 6.36 4.30
CA ASP A 27 -14.52 6.01 5.14
C ASP A 27 -15.10 4.62 4.78
N PRO A 28 -14.52 3.51 5.28
CA PRO A 28 -14.93 2.15 4.90
C PRO A 28 -16.38 1.81 5.27
N ALA A 29 -16.95 2.48 6.29
CA ALA A 29 -18.36 2.31 6.65
C ALA A 29 -19.31 2.92 5.60
N TYR A 30 -18.85 3.91 4.83
CA TYR A 30 -19.63 4.60 3.83
C TYR A 30 -19.44 4.00 2.43
N PHE A 31 -18.19 3.71 2.04
CA PHE A 31 -17.87 3.18 0.70
C PHE A 31 -17.85 1.66 0.62
N GLY A 32 -17.85 0.96 1.76
CA GLY A 32 -17.37 -0.41 1.82
C GLY A 32 -15.86 -0.47 1.56
N GLY A 33 -15.30 -1.68 1.58
CA GLY A 33 -13.87 -1.89 1.32
C GLY A 33 -12.99 -1.46 2.50
N TYR A 34 -12.72 -2.39 3.41
CA TYR A 34 -11.71 -2.18 4.44
C TYR A 34 -10.31 -2.17 3.82
N ILE A 35 -9.29 -1.81 4.60
CA ILE A 35 -7.92 -1.68 4.09
C ILE A 35 -7.45 -2.94 3.33
N GLY A 36 -7.74 -4.13 3.84
CA GLY A 36 -7.39 -5.39 3.17
C GLY A 36 -8.11 -5.60 1.84
N ASP A 37 -9.34 -5.12 1.71
CA ASP A 37 -10.11 -5.22 0.47
C ASP A 37 -9.55 -4.28 -0.60
N ASN A 38 -9.15 -3.07 -0.21
CA ASN A 38 -8.47 -2.12 -1.10
C ASN A 38 -7.15 -2.68 -1.62
N TYR A 39 -6.35 -3.30 -0.75
CA TYR A 39 -5.13 -3.99 -1.17
C TYR A 39 -5.41 -5.06 -2.23
N ARG A 40 -6.41 -5.93 -2.01
CA ARG A 40 -6.79 -6.99 -2.96
C ARG A 40 -7.31 -6.42 -4.28
N ALA A 41 -8.20 -5.42 -4.22
CA ALA A 41 -8.80 -4.80 -5.39
C ALA A 41 -7.75 -4.14 -6.28
N VAL A 42 -6.84 -3.36 -5.68
CA VAL A 42 -5.76 -2.68 -6.39
C VAL A 42 -4.77 -3.69 -6.98
N THR A 43 -4.44 -4.75 -6.25
CA THR A 43 -3.58 -5.84 -6.75
C THR A 43 -4.16 -6.45 -8.01
N ALA A 44 -5.45 -6.82 -7.98
CA ALA A 44 -6.14 -7.39 -9.12
C ALA A 44 -6.32 -6.39 -10.28
N GLY A 45 -6.74 -5.15 -9.98
CA GLY A 45 -7.05 -4.13 -10.99
C GLY A 45 -5.83 -3.50 -11.66
N ARG A 46 -4.66 -3.55 -11.02
CA ARG A 46 -3.41 -2.98 -11.56
C ARG A 46 -2.32 -4.01 -11.85
N GLY A 47 -2.56 -5.29 -11.56
CA GLY A 47 -1.56 -6.34 -11.73
C GLY A 47 -0.32 -6.13 -10.86
N LEU A 48 -0.49 -5.60 -9.63
CA LEU A 48 0.63 -5.41 -8.72
C LEU A 48 1.15 -6.75 -8.22
N ASP A 49 2.46 -6.89 -8.19
CA ASP A 49 3.10 -8.08 -7.64
C ASP A 49 3.35 -7.94 -6.12
N ARG A 50 3.93 -9.00 -5.55
CA ARG A 50 4.30 -9.02 -4.12
C ARG A 50 5.28 -7.90 -3.77
N ALA A 51 6.20 -7.52 -4.66
CA ALA A 51 7.18 -6.48 -4.40
C ALA A 51 6.55 -5.09 -4.32
N ALA A 52 5.58 -4.80 -5.19
CA ALA A 52 4.78 -3.59 -5.15
C ALA A 52 3.95 -3.52 -3.85
N LEU A 53 3.36 -4.63 -3.41
CA LEU A 53 2.62 -4.69 -2.13
C LEU A 53 3.52 -4.43 -0.92
N VAL A 54 4.73 -4.98 -0.90
CA VAL A 54 5.72 -4.71 0.16
C VAL A 54 6.12 -3.23 0.15
N THR A 55 6.29 -2.64 -1.04
CA THR A 55 6.61 -1.21 -1.19
C THR A 55 5.48 -0.33 -0.63
N LEU A 56 4.22 -0.65 -0.93
CA LEU A 56 3.06 0.06 -0.40
C LEU A 56 3.00 -0.01 1.13
N ALA A 57 3.22 -1.20 1.71
CA ALA A 57 3.27 -1.36 3.16
C ALA A 57 4.43 -0.56 3.80
N ARG A 58 5.61 -0.56 3.18
CA ARG A 58 6.77 0.23 3.61
C ARG A 58 6.49 1.74 3.52
N ASN A 59 5.79 2.18 2.48
CA ASN A 59 5.37 3.58 2.33
C ASN A 59 4.38 3.99 3.44
N SER A 60 3.47 3.11 3.85
CA SER A 60 2.54 3.40 4.97
C SER A 60 3.25 3.71 6.28
N PHE A 61 4.40 3.07 6.57
CA PHE A 61 5.19 3.39 7.76
C PHE A 61 6.07 4.62 7.56
N THR A 62 6.79 4.70 6.44
CA THR A 62 7.73 5.81 6.16
C THR A 62 7.06 7.14 5.85
N GLY A 63 5.77 7.12 5.48
CA GLY A 63 4.92 8.31 5.34
C GLY A 63 4.05 8.62 6.55
N SER A 64 4.15 7.84 7.64
CA SER A 64 3.38 8.07 8.87
C SER A 64 3.99 9.19 9.73
N PHE A 65 3.23 9.66 10.72
CA PHE A 65 3.72 10.59 11.75
C PHE A 65 4.23 9.87 13.01
N LEU A 66 4.60 8.60 12.89
CA LEU A 66 5.21 7.85 13.98
C LEU A 66 6.63 8.39 14.26
N PRO A 67 7.11 8.30 15.51
CA PRO A 67 8.52 8.54 15.81
C PRO A 67 9.43 7.58 15.03
N ASP A 68 10.65 8.01 14.70
CA ASP A 68 11.60 7.24 13.88
C ASP A 68 11.84 5.82 14.41
N GLY A 69 11.94 5.65 15.73
CA GLY A 69 12.10 4.34 16.36
C GLY A 69 10.91 3.39 16.12
N ALA A 70 9.69 3.93 16.10
CA ALA A 70 8.48 3.16 15.81
C ALA A 70 8.37 2.83 14.31
N VAL A 71 8.81 3.74 13.43
CA VAL A 71 8.92 3.46 11.99
C VAL A 71 9.90 2.31 11.76
N ALA A 72 11.13 2.41 12.30
CA ALA A 72 12.15 1.37 12.16
C ALA A 72 11.67 0.00 12.67
N ALA A 73 11.07 -0.05 13.85
CA ALA A 73 10.54 -1.29 14.41
C ALA A 73 9.46 -1.95 13.53
N ASN A 74 8.60 -1.16 12.88
CA ASN A 74 7.58 -1.70 11.97
C ASN A 74 8.17 -2.14 10.63
N LEU A 75 9.20 -1.45 10.12
CA LEU A 75 9.93 -1.89 8.94
C LEU A 75 10.64 -3.24 9.17
N ASP A 76 11.27 -3.41 10.34
CA ASP A 76 11.90 -4.68 10.71
C ASP A 76 10.87 -5.82 10.83
N ARG A 77 9.66 -5.52 11.32
CA ARG A 77 8.55 -6.50 11.38
C ARG A 77 8.10 -6.89 9.97
N LEU A 78 7.97 -5.92 9.07
CA LEU A 78 7.63 -6.16 7.67
C LEU A 78 8.70 -7.03 6.99
N ASP A 79 9.97 -6.68 7.13
CA ASP A 79 11.07 -7.41 6.48
C ASP A 79 11.14 -8.86 6.98
N ARG A 80 10.98 -9.10 8.29
CA ARG A 80 10.88 -10.47 8.83
C ARG A 80 9.69 -11.24 8.29
N TYR A 81 8.52 -10.61 8.19
CA TYR A 81 7.34 -11.26 7.62
C TYR A 81 7.57 -11.65 6.15
N VAL A 82 8.15 -10.74 5.37
CA VAL A 82 8.46 -10.96 3.96
C VAL A 82 9.46 -12.10 3.78
N ALA A 83 10.51 -12.16 4.60
CA ALA A 83 11.51 -13.21 4.56
C ALA A 83 10.95 -14.59 4.97
N ALA A 84 10.04 -14.62 5.95
CA ALA A 84 9.41 -15.87 6.41
C ALA A 84 8.40 -16.46 5.42
N HIS A 85 7.94 -15.68 4.44
CA HIS A 85 6.91 -16.06 3.46
C HIS A 85 7.38 -15.81 2.02
N ALA A 86 8.68 -15.90 1.78
CA ALA A 86 9.31 -15.74 0.47
C ALA A 86 9.12 -16.98 -0.41
#